data_AF-A0A2H5B0I0-F1
#
_entry.id   AF-A0A2H5B0I0-F1
#
_cell.length_a   1.000
_cell.length_b   1.000
_cell.length_c   1.000
_cell.angle_alpha   90.00
_cell.angle_beta   90.00
_cell.angle_gamma   90.00
#
_symmetry.space_group_name_H-M   'P 1'
#
loop_
_entity.id
_entity.type
_entity.pdbx_description
1 polymer ?
#
loop_
_entity_poly.entity_id
_entity_poly.type
_entity_poly.pdbx_seq_one_letter_code
_entity_poly.pdbx_strand_id
1 'polypeptide(L)'
;MPSTATPTAISAAILDLLLPHRRGGASELPCRPADFPEQLRQLDAFTATQEEVVFTLPGFPCKSPSPDKVLGHLPDEGERRALAFLDELCASVRAVHPPGARLVVCSDGHVFGDLIRVPDEHIDAYSDALKAMIEHEGLRRLSVFDLRDVLGELPHETKRALVHARYAPTVEQLRAELRTDEQSRALYCGITRFLTEDTVDFTGTRSALQRECRRRAYGVIQRSRAWGELIAEHHPRSVRLSIHPQPRGAAKFGIRLLAAADAWTTPWHATPLRRADGRFELVRRAEAEARGRLVLRAGRPSHYEAT
;
A
#
# COMPACT_ATOMS: atom_id res chain seq x y z
N MET A 1 -22.80 29.25 20.37
CA MET A 1 -23.33 28.07 19.64
C MET A 1 -22.30 27.71 18.59
N PRO A 2 -21.59 26.58 18.69
CA PRO A 2 -20.72 26.16 17.59
C PRO A 2 -21.62 25.84 16.40
N SER A 3 -21.36 26.46 15.25
CA SER A 3 -22.00 26.13 13.99
C SER A 3 -21.75 24.65 13.72
N THR A 4 -22.82 23.84 13.70
CA THR A 4 -22.73 22.43 13.31
C THR A 4 -22.38 22.39 11.84
N ALA A 5 -21.12 22.09 11.52
CA ALA A 5 -20.68 21.91 10.15
C ALA A 5 -21.56 20.85 9.46
N THR A 6 -21.95 21.10 8.21
CA THR A 6 -22.71 20.13 7.42
C THR A 6 -21.85 18.88 7.17
N PRO A 7 -22.45 17.69 6.96
CA PRO A 7 -21.71 16.47 6.64
C PRO A 7 -20.69 16.66 5.51
N THR A 8 -21.07 17.37 4.45
CA THR A 8 -20.19 17.71 3.32
C THR A 8 -18.99 18.59 3.73
N ALA A 9 -19.17 19.52 4.67
CA ALA A 9 -18.08 20.33 5.19
C ALA A 9 -17.11 19.50 6.06
N ILE A 10 -17.64 18.55 6.85
CA ILE A 10 -16.82 17.60 7.62
C ILE A 10 -16.03 16.68 6.67
N SER A 11 -16.68 16.12 5.65
CA SER A 11 -16.03 15.27 4.64
C SER A 11 -14.91 16.01 3.90
N ALA A 12 -15.14 17.28 3.54
CA ALA A 12 -14.09 18.12 2.96
C ALA A 12 -12.92 18.35 3.92
N ALA A 13 -13.19 18.62 5.20
CA ALA A 13 -12.16 18.79 6.22
C ALA A 13 -11.36 17.50 6.48
N ILE A 14 -12.00 16.32 6.44
CA ILE A 14 -11.29 15.03 6.50
C ILE A 14 -10.37 14.87 5.29
N LEU A 15 -10.87 15.20 4.10
CA LEU A 15 -10.08 15.09 2.89
C LEU A 15 -8.89 16.06 2.87
N ASP A 16 -9.03 17.27 3.44
CA ASP A 16 -7.93 18.21 3.64
C ASP A 16 -6.79 17.64 4.49
N LEU A 17 -7.07 16.71 5.43
CA LEU A 17 -6.04 15.98 6.16
C LEU A 17 -5.29 14.98 5.27
N LEU A 18 -5.94 14.40 4.25
CA LEU A 18 -5.35 13.41 3.35
C LEU A 18 -4.54 14.05 2.20
N LEU A 19 -4.97 15.21 1.71
CA LEU A 19 -4.41 15.87 0.52
C LEU A 19 -2.89 16.14 0.59
N PRO A 20 -2.30 16.58 1.71
CA PRO A 20 -0.85 16.75 1.83
C PRO A 20 -0.07 15.45 1.55
N HIS A 21 -0.69 14.31 1.84
CA HIS A 21 -0.11 12.99 1.68
C HIS A 21 -0.49 12.31 0.37
N ARG A 22 -1.21 13.01 -0.54
CA ARG A 22 -1.63 12.44 -1.82
C ARG A 22 -0.46 11.90 -2.63
N ARG A 23 -0.64 10.71 -3.21
CA ARG A 23 0.21 10.08 -4.22
C ARG A 23 -0.49 10.19 -5.58
N GLY A 24 -0.06 11.13 -6.41
CA GLY A 24 -0.60 11.35 -7.76
C GLY A 24 0.42 12.00 -8.68
N GLY A 25 0.00 12.40 -9.89
CA GLY A 25 0.90 13.02 -10.87
C GLY A 25 1.35 14.42 -10.45
N ALA A 26 2.62 14.77 -10.68
CA ALA A 26 3.19 16.06 -10.31
C ALA A 26 2.50 17.27 -10.96
N SER A 27 1.87 17.08 -12.13
CA SER A 27 1.09 18.09 -12.85
C SER A 27 -0.26 18.41 -12.22
N GLU A 28 -0.66 17.70 -11.16
CA GLU A 28 -2.01 17.78 -10.59
C GLU A 28 -2.06 18.51 -9.23
N LEU A 29 -1.12 19.42 -8.93
CA LEU A 29 -1.14 20.24 -7.70
C LEU A 29 -1.28 21.74 -8.04
N PRO A 30 -2.00 22.54 -7.23
CA PRO A 30 -2.67 22.17 -5.99
C PRO A 30 -4.00 21.41 -6.20
N CYS A 31 -4.35 20.59 -5.22
CA CYS A 31 -5.60 19.83 -5.15
C CYS A 31 -6.52 20.45 -4.08
N ARG A 32 -7.83 20.42 -4.31
CA ARG A 32 -8.85 20.81 -3.34
C ARG A 32 -9.80 19.63 -3.09
N PRO A 33 -10.52 19.58 -1.96
CA PRO A 33 -11.48 18.50 -1.71
C PRO A 33 -12.48 18.26 -2.85
N ALA A 34 -12.95 19.34 -3.49
CA ALA A 34 -13.89 19.27 -4.61
C ALA A 34 -13.37 18.51 -5.85
N ASP A 35 -12.05 18.31 -5.98
CA ASP A 35 -11.42 17.52 -7.05
C ASP A 35 -11.60 16.00 -6.85
N PHE A 36 -12.15 15.57 -5.70
CA PHE A 36 -12.28 14.16 -5.29
C PHE A 36 -13.73 13.81 -4.94
N PRO A 37 -14.67 13.93 -5.89
CA PRO A 37 -16.09 13.73 -5.64
C PRO A 37 -16.41 12.33 -5.12
N GLU A 38 -15.65 11.32 -5.55
CA GLU A 38 -15.86 9.94 -5.13
C GLU A 38 -15.43 9.71 -3.67
N GLN A 39 -14.33 10.30 -3.23
CA GLN A 39 -13.93 10.25 -1.82
C GLN A 39 -14.89 11.06 -0.94
N LEU A 40 -15.35 12.23 -1.40
CA LEU A 40 -16.37 13.00 -0.69
C LEU A 40 -17.65 12.18 -0.52
N ARG A 41 -18.13 11.53 -1.57
CA ARG A 41 -19.30 10.64 -1.52
C ARG A 41 -19.11 9.48 -0.54
N GLN A 42 -17.93 8.86 -0.52
CA GLN A 42 -17.61 7.78 0.42
C GLN A 42 -17.56 8.29 1.87
N LEU A 43 -17.00 9.47 2.12
CA LEU A 43 -16.94 10.10 3.44
C LEU A 43 -18.32 10.56 3.93
N ASP A 44 -19.14 11.13 3.06
CA ASP A 44 -20.50 11.59 3.36
C ASP A 44 -21.36 10.44 3.90
N ALA A 45 -21.14 9.22 3.43
CA ALA A 45 -21.83 8.03 3.93
C ALA A 45 -21.54 7.71 5.41
N PHE A 46 -20.46 8.26 6.00
CA PHE A 46 -20.14 8.14 7.43
C PHE A 46 -20.49 9.43 8.19
N THR A 47 -20.16 10.59 7.62
CA THR A 47 -20.35 11.88 8.31
C THR A 47 -21.83 12.24 8.44
N ALA A 48 -22.68 11.83 7.50
CA ALA A 48 -24.13 12.04 7.58
C ALA A 48 -24.80 11.25 8.72
N THR A 49 -24.23 10.10 9.10
CA THR A 49 -24.74 9.23 10.17
C THR A 49 -23.91 9.32 11.45
N GLN A 50 -22.90 10.19 11.49
CA GLN A 50 -21.96 10.33 12.62
C GLN A 50 -21.30 9.00 13.02
N GLU A 51 -20.93 8.19 12.03
CA GLU A 51 -20.22 6.92 12.21
C GLU A 51 -18.69 7.10 12.07
N GLU A 52 -17.91 6.21 12.69
CA GLU A 52 -16.45 6.18 12.51
C GLU A 52 -16.11 5.91 11.03
N VAL A 53 -15.21 6.72 10.46
CA VAL A 53 -14.74 6.53 9.09
C VAL A 53 -13.85 5.30 9.01
N VAL A 54 -14.13 4.42 8.04
CA VAL A 54 -13.31 3.23 7.79
C VAL A 54 -12.49 3.42 6.52
N PHE A 55 -11.17 3.42 6.65
CA PHE A 55 -10.26 3.36 5.50
C PHE A 55 -9.85 1.91 5.22
N THR A 56 -9.70 1.56 3.94
CA THR A 56 -9.04 0.30 3.55
C THR A 56 -7.82 0.60 2.68
N LEU A 57 -6.69 -0.06 2.98
CA LEU A 57 -5.43 0.16 2.27
C LEU A 57 -4.79 -1.19 1.90
N PRO A 58 -4.85 -1.58 0.62
CA PRO A 58 -4.02 -2.68 0.12
C PRO A 58 -2.55 -2.31 0.16
N GLY A 59 -1.74 -3.17 0.76
CA GLY A 59 -0.31 -3.00 0.88
C GLY A 59 0.25 -3.77 2.07
N PHE A 60 1.55 -3.60 2.32
CA PHE A 60 2.32 -4.42 3.27
C PHE A 60 2.22 -5.93 2.95
N PRO A 61 2.57 -6.37 1.71
CA PRO A 61 2.50 -7.77 1.33
C PRO A 61 3.58 -8.63 2.01
N CYS A 62 4.83 -8.21 1.80
CA CYS A 62 6.08 -8.82 2.22
C CYS A 62 7.20 -7.89 1.73
N LYS A 63 8.42 -8.04 2.27
CA LYS A 63 9.61 -7.36 1.71
C LYS A 63 9.93 -7.89 0.30
N SER A 64 10.51 -7.03 -0.52
CA SER A 64 11.10 -7.40 -1.81
C SER A 64 12.07 -8.59 -1.63
N PRO A 65 12.09 -9.56 -2.56
CA PRO A 65 13.08 -10.63 -2.55
C PRO A 65 14.49 -10.15 -2.94
N SER A 66 14.64 -8.89 -3.39
CA SER A 66 15.94 -8.33 -3.77
C SER A 66 16.70 -7.80 -2.55
N PRO A 67 17.86 -8.40 -2.20
CA PRO A 67 18.68 -7.92 -1.08
C PRO A 67 19.26 -6.53 -1.34
N ASP A 68 19.31 -6.06 -2.59
CA ASP A 68 19.76 -4.71 -2.97
C ASP A 68 18.73 -3.62 -2.62
N LYS A 69 17.49 -4.01 -2.31
CA LYS A 69 16.40 -3.08 -2.00
C LYS A 69 16.12 -3.00 -0.50
N VAL A 70 16.24 -4.11 0.21
CA VAL A 70 15.78 -4.26 1.59
C VAL A 70 16.83 -4.86 2.52
N LEU A 71 16.62 -4.71 3.83
CA LEU A 71 17.54 -5.21 4.87
C LEU A 71 17.31 -6.68 5.24
N GLY A 72 16.16 -7.24 4.89
CA GLY A 72 15.74 -8.60 5.22
C GLY A 72 14.30 -8.85 4.79
N HIS A 73 13.75 -10.03 5.12
CA HIS A 73 12.39 -10.40 4.71
C HIS A 73 11.29 -9.93 5.68
N LEU A 74 11.65 -9.46 6.88
CA LEU A 74 10.72 -9.00 7.92
C LEU A 74 10.54 -7.47 7.89
N PRO A 75 9.44 -6.93 8.45
CA PRO A 75 9.25 -5.49 8.61
C PRO A 75 10.40 -4.83 9.37
N ASP A 76 10.76 -3.61 8.97
CA ASP A 76 11.84 -2.80 9.58
C ASP A 76 11.32 -1.40 9.98
N GLU A 77 12.22 -0.43 10.20
CA GLU A 77 11.81 0.94 10.60
C GLU A 77 10.93 1.61 9.53
N GLY A 78 11.03 1.19 8.26
CA GLY A 78 10.19 1.70 7.18
C GLY A 78 8.72 1.37 7.41
N GLU A 79 8.39 0.11 7.69
CA GLU A 79 7.03 -0.29 8.06
C GLU A 79 6.57 0.38 9.36
N ARG A 80 7.43 0.39 10.39
CA ARG A 80 7.10 0.99 11.70
C ARG A 80 6.65 2.44 11.56
N ARG A 81 7.40 3.24 10.79
CA ARG A 81 7.09 4.65 10.53
C ARG A 81 5.85 4.82 9.67
N ALA A 82 5.67 3.98 8.65
CA ALA A 82 4.50 4.01 7.79
C ALA A 82 3.21 3.70 8.57
N LEU A 83 3.24 2.70 9.46
CA LEU A 83 2.11 2.35 10.32
C LEU A 83 1.83 3.47 11.33
N ALA A 84 2.85 3.99 12.01
CA ALA A 84 2.68 5.11 12.94
C ALA A 84 2.03 6.32 12.25
N PHE A 85 2.49 6.67 11.04
CA PHE A 85 1.88 7.73 10.23
C PHE A 85 0.39 7.46 9.95
N LEU A 86 0.02 6.24 9.56
CA LEU A 86 -1.37 5.89 9.27
C LEU A 86 -2.26 5.95 10.54
N ASP A 87 -1.74 5.53 11.70
CA ASP A 87 -2.45 5.64 12.98
C ASP A 87 -2.66 7.12 13.36
N GLU A 88 -1.61 7.95 13.25
CA GLU A 88 -1.68 9.38 13.51
C GLU A 88 -2.65 10.10 12.56
N LEU A 89 -2.67 9.72 11.28
CA LEU A 89 -3.63 10.24 10.30
C LEU A 89 -5.08 9.90 10.68
N CYS A 90 -5.32 8.67 11.16
CA CYS A 90 -6.64 8.30 11.68
C CYS A 90 -6.96 9.07 12.97
N ALA A 91 -5.96 9.36 13.80
CA ALA A 91 -6.12 10.16 15.01
C ALA A 91 -6.55 11.59 14.71
N SER A 92 -5.97 12.22 13.69
CA SER A 92 -6.24 13.62 13.34
C SER A 92 -7.67 13.83 12.83
N VAL A 93 -8.32 12.79 12.28
CA VAL A 93 -9.73 12.86 11.86
C VAL A 93 -10.65 13.24 13.02
N ARG A 94 -10.35 12.82 14.27
CA ARG A 94 -11.17 13.16 15.45
C ARG A 94 -11.30 14.66 15.71
N ALA A 95 -10.35 15.46 15.25
CA ALA A 95 -10.40 16.91 15.41
C ALA A 95 -11.53 17.58 14.60
N VAL A 96 -11.96 16.95 13.51
CA VAL A 96 -12.99 17.47 12.60
C VAL A 96 -14.25 16.61 12.57
N HIS A 97 -14.15 15.35 12.98
CA HIS A 97 -15.24 14.37 13.02
C HIS A 97 -15.13 13.54 14.30
N PRO A 98 -15.93 13.82 15.36
CA PRO A 98 -15.73 13.23 16.69
C PRO A 98 -15.62 11.70 16.76
N PRO A 99 -16.38 10.90 15.98
CA PRO A 99 -16.20 9.44 15.91
C PRO A 99 -14.77 9.02 15.50
N GLY A 100 -14.10 9.86 14.70
CA GLY A 100 -12.75 9.61 14.21
C GLY A 100 -12.71 8.67 13.02
N ALA A 101 -11.57 8.01 12.87
CA ALA A 101 -11.35 7.01 11.84
C ALA A 101 -10.52 5.83 12.35
N ARG A 102 -10.64 4.72 11.63
CA ARG A 102 -9.75 3.56 11.68
C ARG A 102 -9.34 3.13 10.28
N LEU A 103 -8.25 2.39 10.18
CA LEU A 103 -7.72 1.87 8.93
C LEU A 103 -7.51 0.37 8.99
N VAL A 104 -8.01 -0.32 7.96
CA VAL A 104 -7.76 -1.74 7.73
C VAL A 104 -6.64 -1.87 6.69
N VAL A 105 -5.49 -2.36 7.13
CA VAL A 105 -4.39 -2.77 6.26
C VAL A 105 -4.79 -4.10 5.60
N CYS A 106 -5.09 -4.06 4.31
CA CYS A 106 -5.49 -5.24 3.56
C CYS A 106 -4.26 -5.89 2.92
N SER A 107 -3.51 -6.69 3.70
CA SER A 107 -2.26 -7.31 3.25
C SER A 107 -2.49 -8.23 2.07
N ASP A 108 -1.72 -8.01 1.01
CA ASP A 108 -1.86 -8.67 -0.28
C ASP A 108 -0.74 -9.67 -0.58
N GLY A 109 0.07 -10.04 0.43
CA GLY A 109 1.21 -10.95 0.27
C GLY A 109 0.81 -12.32 -0.29
N HIS A 110 -0.10 -13.02 0.39
CA HIS A 110 -0.54 -14.36 -0.05
C HIS A 110 -1.34 -14.34 -1.35
N VAL A 111 -1.87 -13.17 -1.73
CA VAL A 111 -2.47 -12.98 -3.05
C VAL A 111 -1.40 -13.08 -4.14
N PHE A 112 -0.18 -12.61 -3.91
CA PHE A 112 0.85 -12.47 -4.96
C PHE A 112 2.03 -13.44 -4.89
N GLY A 113 2.27 -14.14 -3.78
CA GLY A 113 3.52 -14.85 -3.46
C GLY A 113 4.25 -15.51 -4.64
N ASP A 114 3.59 -16.40 -5.39
CA ASP A 114 4.19 -17.09 -6.55
C ASP A 114 4.50 -16.18 -7.74
N LEU A 115 3.71 -15.13 -7.98
CA LEU A 115 3.95 -14.15 -9.05
C LEU A 115 5.14 -13.23 -8.74
N ILE A 116 5.35 -12.90 -7.47
CA ILE A 116 6.47 -12.08 -7.00
C ILE A 116 7.68 -12.93 -6.55
N ARG A 117 7.54 -14.27 -6.57
CA ARG A 117 8.55 -15.25 -6.16
C ARG A 117 9.02 -15.07 -4.72
N VAL A 118 8.08 -14.83 -3.82
CA VAL A 118 8.33 -14.81 -2.37
C VAL A 118 7.65 -16.05 -1.76
N PRO A 119 8.38 -16.91 -1.02
CA PRO A 119 7.81 -18.06 -0.34
C PRO A 119 6.68 -17.65 0.62
N ASP A 120 5.62 -18.46 0.70
CA ASP A 120 4.50 -18.18 1.60
C ASP A 120 4.93 -18.11 3.08
N GLU A 121 5.93 -18.89 3.50
CA GLU A 121 6.51 -18.81 4.85
C GLU A 121 7.14 -17.44 5.19
N HIS A 122 7.74 -16.77 4.19
CA HIS A 122 8.25 -15.41 4.37
C HIS A 122 7.11 -14.39 4.47
N ILE A 123 6.00 -14.64 3.77
CA ILE A 123 4.80 -13.80 3.82
C ILE A 123 4.11 -13.96 5.18
N ASP A 124 3.96 -15.20 5.67
CA ASP A 124 3.44 -15.50 7.01
C ASP A 124 4.29 -14.79 8.07
N ALA A 125 5.62 -14.98 8.04
CA ALA A 125 6.53 -14.34 8.98
C ALA A 125 6.48 -12.80 8.92
N TYR A 126 6.36 -12.21 7.73
CA TYR A 126 6.20 -10.77 7.57
C TYR A 126 4.88 -10.28 8.15
N SER A 127 3.76 -10.94 7.84
CA SER A 127 2.43 -10.57 8.31
C SER A 127 2.32 -10.67 9.83
N ASP A 128 2.87 -11.73 10.42
CA ASP A 128 2.84 -11.94 11.87
C ASP A 128 3.73 -10.92 12.59
N ALA A 129 4.91 -10.61 12.04
CA ALA A 129 5.76 -9.54 12.56
C ALA A 129 5.13 -8.15 12.41
N LEU A 130 4.34 -7.91 11.36
CA LEU A 130 3.61 -6.66 11.14
C LEU A 130 2.49 -6.49 12.19
N LYS A 131 1.72 -7.56 12.46
CA LYS A 131 0.68 -7.59 13.50
C LYS A 131 1.30 -7.35 14.88
N ALA A 132 2.40 -8.03 15.21
CA ALA A 132 3.13 -7.82 16.46
C ALA A 132 3.69 -6.39 16.59
N MET A 133 4.14 -5.78 15.50
CA MET A 133 4.61 -4.38 15.48
C MET A 133 3.47 -3.39 15.78
N ILE A 134 2.28 -3.60 15.19
CA ILE A 134 1.08 -2.78 15.46
C ILE A 134 0.72 -2.84 16.95
N GLU A 135 0.73 -4.04 17.55
CA GLU A 135 0.46 -4.23 18.98
C GLU A 135 1.51 -3.57 19.87
N HIS A 136 2.80 -3.83 19.60
CA HIS A 136 3.91 -3.31 20.39
C HIS A 136 3.98 -1.78 20.41
N GLU A 137 3.73 -1.15 19.26
CA GLU A 137 3.70 0.31 19.11
C GLU A 137 2.39 0.94 19.62
N GLY A 138 1.40 0.13 20.01
CA GLY A 138 0.12 0.62 20.52
C GLY A 138 -0.73 1.34 19.46
N LEU A 139 -0.67 0.92 18.20
CA LEU A 139 -1.34 1.56 17.06
C LEU A 139 -2.82 1.14 16.99
N ARG A 140 -3.61 1.65 17.92
CA ARG A 140 -5.00 1.22 18.21
C ARG A 140 -6.01 1.48 17.10
N ARG A 141 -5.67 2.28 16.08
CA ARG A 141 -6.59 2.62 14.97
C ARG A 141 -6.37 1.75 13.75
N LEU A 142 -5.41 0.82 13.82
CA LEU A 142 -5.05 -0.06 12.73
C LEU A 142 -5.52 -1.50 13.01
N SER A 143 -6.03 -2.15 11.97
CA SER A 143 -6.22 -3.61 11.95
C SER A 143 -5.64 -4.18 10.66
N VAL A 144 -5.41 -5.49 10.62
CA VAL A 144 -4.95 -6.21 9.43
C VAL A 144 -6.06 -7.13 8.93
N PHE A 145 -6.21 -7.22 7.62
CA PHE A 145 -7.09 -8.13 6.90
C PHE A 145 -6.29 -8.80 5.78
N ASP A 146 -6.20 -10.12 5.78
CA ASP A 146 -5.45 -10.91 4.80
C ASP A 146 -6.23 -12.17 4.35
N LEU A 147 -5.69 -12.95 3.43
CA LEU A 147 -6.38 -14.15 2.91
C LEU A 147 -6.64 -15.24 3.97
N ARG A 148 -5.89 -15.25 5.08
CA ARG A 148 -6.09 -16.18 6.19
C ARG A 148 -7.37 -15.83 6.95
N ASP A 149 -7.73 -14.54 7.05
CA ASP A 149 -8.99 -14.10 7.67
C ASP A 149 -10.23 -14.51 6.86
N VAL A 150 -10.10 -14.65 5.54
CA VAL A 150 -11.21 -14.98 4.64
C VAL A 150 -11.38 -16.50 4.47
N LEU A 151 -10.27 -17.22 4.31
CA LEU A 151 -10.26 -18.62 3.86
C LEU A 151 -9.62 -19.58 4.87
N GLY A 152 -9.31 -19.10 6.08
CA GLY A 152 -8.85 -19.90 7.22
C GLY A 152 -7.58 -20.69 6.93
N GLU A 153 -7.58 -21.97 7.28
CA GLU A 153 -6.43 -22.87 7.20
C GLU A 153 -6.22 -23.54 5.82
N LEU A 154 -6.96 -23.10 4.78
CA LEU A 154 -6.75 -23.65 3.44
C LEU A 154 -5.30 -23.41 2.96
N PRO A 155 -4.71 -24.34 2.17
CA PRO A 155 -3.41 -24.12 1.55
C PRO A 155 -3.38 -22.82 0.73
N HIS A 156 -2.26 -22.11 0.78
CA HIS A 156 -2.13 -20.79 0.14
C HIS A 156 -2.38 -20.81 -1.37
N GLU A 157 -1.97 -21.87 -2.06
CA GLU A 157 -2.28 -22.07 -3.48
C GLU A 157 -3.79 -22.20 -3.73
N THR A 158 -4.49 -22.98 -2.90
CA THR A 158 -5.95 -23.13 -2.96
C THR A 158 -6.66 -21.81 -2.72
N LYS A 159 -6.21 -21.03 -1.72
CA LYS A 159 -6.73 -19.68 -1.45
C LYS A 159 -6.61 -18.78 -2.68
N ARG A 160 -5.42 -18.73 -3.29
CA ARG A 160 -5.15 -17.95 -4.52
C ARG A 160 -6.07 -18.39 -5.67
N ALA A 161 -6.22 -19.70 -5.87
CA ALA A 161 -7.06 -20.24 -6.95
C ALA A 161 -8.54 -19.87 -6.78
N LEU A 162 -9.09 -19.97 -5.57
CA LEU A 162 -10.47 -19.61 -5.27
C LEU A 162 -10.75 -18.12 -5.52
N VAL A 163 -9.88 -17.24 -5.02
CA VAL A 163 -10.02 -15.78 -5.22
C VAL A 163 -9.85 -15.41 -6.69
N HIS A 164 -8.89 -16.03 -7.38
CA HIS A 164 -8.69 -15.79 -8.81
C HIS A 164 -9.91 -16.23 -9.63
N ALA A 165 -10.42 -17.44 -9.41
CA ALA A 165 -11.56 -17.97 -10.13
C ALA A 165 -12.82 -17.12 -9.95
N ARG A 166 -13.01 -16.53 -8.77
CA ARG A 166 -14.21 -15.75 -8.46
C ARG A 166 -14.17 -14.31 -8.97
N TYR A 167 -13.01 -13.64 -8.91
CA TYR A 167 -12.96 -12.19 -9.12
C TYR A 167 -11.93 -11.72 -10.16
N ALA A 168 -11.02 -12.57 -10.64
CA ALA A 168 -9.99 -12.10 -11.56
C ALA A 168 -10.58 -11.87 -12.97
N PRO A 169 -10.30 -10.72 -13.60
CA PRO A 169 -10.60 -10.55 -15.01
C PRO A 169 -9.72 -11.47 -15.87
N THR A 170 -10.13 -11.76 -17.10
CA THR A 170 -9.29 -12.50 -18.05
C THR A 170 -8.12 -11.65 -18.55
N VAL A 171 -7.07 -12.31 -19.06
CA VAL A 171 -5.93 -11.61 -19.66
C VAL A 171 -6.37 -10.82 -20.90
N GLU A 172 -7.35 -11.31 -21.64
CA GLU A 172 -7.93 -10.66 -22.81
C GLU A 172 -8.64 -9.35 -22.44
N GLN A 173 -9.42 -9.37 -21.35
CA GLN A 173 -10.06 -8.16 -20.81
C GLN A 173 -9.00 -7.13 -20.41
N LEU A 174 -7.97 -7.55 -19.68
CA LEU A 174 -6.87 -6.64 -19.31
C LEU A 174 -6.14 -6.10 -20.54
N ARG A 175 -5.87 -6.92 -21.55
CA ARG A 175 -5.26 -6.46 -22.81
C ARG A 175 -6.12 -5.43 -23.53
N ALA A 176 -7.44 -5.58 -23.50
CA ALA A 176 -8.35 -4.58 -24.06
C ALA A 176 -8.27 -3.27 -23.26
N GLU A 177 -8.36 -3.33 -21.93
CA GLU A 177 -8.26 -2.18 -21.02
C GLU A 177 -6.94 -1.42 -21.22
N LEU A 178 -5.79 -2.10 -21.25
CA LEU A 178 -4.47 -1.47 -21.42
C LEU A 178 -4.27 -0.72 -22.74
N ARG A 179 -5.09 -0.98 -23.77
CA ARG A 179 -5.03 -0.25 -25.05
C ARG A 179 -5.74 1.10 -24.98
N THR A 180 -6.75 1.22 -24.13
CA THR A 180 -7.65 2.37 -24.09
C THR A 180 -7.50 3.21 -22.82
N ASP A 181 -7.06 2.59 -21.72
CA ASP A 181 -6.91 3.25 -20.43
C ASP A 181 -5.42 3.51 -20.12
N GLU A 182 -5.05 4.79 -20.16
CA GLU A 182 -3.69 5.23 -19.86
C GLU A 182 -3.27 4.90 -18.42
N GLN A 183 -4.21 4.94 -17.48
CA GLN A 183 -3.92 4.66 -16.08
C GLN A 183 -3.52 3.19 -15.89
N SER A 184 -4.31 2.27 -16.44
CA SER A 184 -3.99 0.84 -16.39
C SER A 184 -2.69 0.54 -17.12
N ARG A 185 -2.41 1.22 -18.23
CA ARG A 185 -1.11 1.11 -18.92
C ARG A 185 0.05 1.57 -18.04
N ALA A 186 -0.09 2.68 -17.32
CA ALA A 186 0.91 3.16 -16.37
C ALA A 186 1.12 2.16 -15.22
N LEU A 187 0.03 1.58 -14.68
CA LEU A 187 0.09 0.54 -13.66
C LEU A 187 0.84 -0.71 -14.15
N TYR A 188 0.53 -1.19 -15.36
CA TYR A 188 1.21 -2.32 -15.98
C TYR A 188 2.71 -2.07 -16.17
N CYS A 189 3.08 -0.87 -16.63
CA CYS A 189 4.47 -0.47 -16.76
C CYS A 189 5.18 -0.43 -15.39
N GLY A 190 4.55 0.14 -14.37
CA GLY A 190 5.07 0.19 -13.00
C GLY A 190 5.29 -1.21 -12.42
N ILE A 191 4.29 -2.09 -12.50
CA ILE A 191 4.38 -3.49 -12.06
C ILE A 191 5.48 -4.25 -12.81
N THR A 192 5.56 -4.09 -14.13
CA THR A 192 6.61 -4.74 -14.93
C THR A 192 7.99 -4.30 -14.47
N ARG A 193 8.19 -3.00 -14.24
CA ARG A 193 9.45 -2.45 -13.72
C ARG A 193 9.78 -3.05 -12.35
N PHE A 194 8.83 -3.09 -11.43
CA PHE A 194 9.04 -3.69 -10.11
C PHE A 194 9.46 -5.16 -10.19
N LEU A 195 8.73 -5.97 -10.95
CA LEU A 195 9.05 -7.39 -11.13
C LEU A 195 10.45 -7.58 -11.73
N THR A 196 10.87 -6.70 -12.65
CA THR A 196 12.23 -6.74 -13.20
C THR A 196 13.28 -6.35 -12.17
N GLU A 197 13.05 -5.32 -11.36
CA GLU A 197 13.97 -4.90 -10.29
C GLU A 197 14.03 -5.89 -9.11
N ASP A 198 12.96 -6.65 -8.86
CA ASP A 198 12.87 -7.64 -7.77
C ASP A 198 13.39 -9.02 -8.17
N THR A 199 13.52 -9.32 -9.46
CA THR A 199 14.01 -10.64 -9.88
C THR A 199 15.52 -10.70 -9.75
N VAL A 200 15.98 -11.35 -8.68
CA VAL A 200 17.37 -11.73 -8.47
C VAL A 200 17.69 -13.04 -9.21
N ASP A 201 18.97 -13.24 -9.53
CA ASP A 201 19.51 -14.52 -10.04
C ASP A 201 18.92 -15.04 -11.36
N PHE A 202 18.43 -14.15 -12.22
CA PHE A 202 17.97 -14.55 -13.55
C PHE A 202 19.15 -14.89 -14.47
N THR A 203 19.23 -16.15 -14.92
CA THR A 203 20.35 -16.68 -15.71
C THR A 203 20.27 -16.38 -17.21
N GLY A 204 19.18 -15.78 -17.69
CA GLY A 204 18.97 -15.44 -19.10
C GLY A 204 19.33 -13.99 -19.47
N THR A 205 19.00 -13.59 -20.70
CA THR A 205 19.24 -12.21 -21.17
C THR A 205 18.28 -11.21 -20.52
N ARG A 206 18.67 -9.94 -20.44
CA ARG A 206 17.80 -8.85 -19.96
C ARG A 206 16.47 -8.79 -20.73
N SER A 207 16.49 -9.04 -22.03
CA SER A 207 15.29 -9.09 -22.87
C SER A 207 14.38 -10.28 -22.53
N ALA A 208 14.95 -11.44 -22.17
CA ALA A 208 14.18 -12.58 -21.71
C ALA A 208 13.52 -12.31 -20.35
N LEU A 209 14.26 -11.70 -19.41
CA LEU A 209 13.71 -11.26 -18.12
C LEU A 209 12.55 -10.28 -18.32
N GLN A 210 12.73 -9.27 -19.18
CA GLN A 210 11.70 -8.28 -19.46
C GLN A 210 10.42 -8.94 -20.01
N ARG A 211 10.54 -9.90 -20.93
CA ARG A 211 9.39 -10.64 -21.47
C ARG A 211 8.69 -11.47 -20.39
N GLU A 212 9.45 -12.13 -19.52
CA GLU A 212 8.87 -12.90 -18.43
C GLU A 212 8.14 -12.00 -17.42
N CYS A 213 8.75 -10.88 -17.01
CA CYS A 213 8.13 -9.93 -16.09
C CYS A 213 6.87 -9.30 -16.68
N ARG A 214 6.85 -9.00 -17.99
CA ARG A 214 5.64 -8.55 -18.70
C ARG A 214 4.51 -9.59 -18.63
N ARG A 215 4.83 -10.88 -18.80
CA ARG A 215 3.85 -11.97 -18.66
C ARG A 215 3.31 -12.06 -17.22
N ARG A 216 4.19 -12.03 -16.22
CA ARG A 216 3.80 -12.07 -14.80
C ARG A 216 3.01 -10.83 -14.37
N ALA A 217 3.30 -9.66 -14.94
CA ALA A 217 2.59 -8.42 -14.63
C ALA A 217 1.08 -8.51 -14.90
N TYR A 218 0.65 -9.25 -15.92
CA TYR A 218 -0.78 -9.53 -16.12
C TYR A 218 -1.38 -10.28 -14.93
N GLY A 219 -0.72 -11.34 -14.47
CA GLY A 219 -1.16 -12.09 -13.29
C GLY A 219 -1.25 -11.21 -12.04
N VAL A 220 -0.27 -10.31 -11.84
CA VAL A 220 -0.29 -9.38 -10.69
C VAL A 220 -1.48 -8.42 -10.78
N ILE A 221 -1.78 -7.88 -11.96
CA ILE A 221 -2.95 -7.02 -12.16
C ILE A 221 -4.26 -7.81 -11.93
N GLN A 222 -4.39 -9.00 -12.51
CA GLN A 222 -5.56 -9.87 -12.32
C GLN A 222 -5.84 -10.09 -10.82
N ARG A 223 -4.79 -10.42 -10.06
CA ARG A 223 -4.91 -10.67 -8.64
C ARG A 223 -5.11 -9.41 -7.81
N SER A 224 -4.56 -8.27 -8.22
CA SER A 224 -4.84 -6.97 -7.59
C SER A 224 -6.30 -6.55 -7.77
N ARG A 225 -6.90 -6.80 -8.96
CA ARG A 225 -8.33 -6.61 -9.21
C ARG A 225 -9.15 -7.56 -8.33
N ALA A 226 -8.82 -8.84 -8.34
CA ALA A 226 -9.51 -9.86 -7.53
C ALA A 226 -9.49 -9.55 -6.02
N TRP A 227 -8.34 -9.11 -5.50
CA TRP A 227 -8.20 -8.68 -4.12
C TRP A 227 -9.00 -7.41 -3.82
N GLY A 228 -9.06 -6.50 -4.79
CA GLY A 228 -9.92 -5.32 -4.74
C GLY A 228 -11.38 -5.66 -4.51
N GLU A 229 -11.92 -6.58 -5.31
CA GLU A 229 -13.32 -7.04 -5.19
C GLU A 229 -13.56 -7.78 -3.88
N LEU A 230 -12.65 -8.65 -3.47
CA LEU A 230 -12.79 -9.38 -2.20
C LEU A 230 -12.82 -8.44 -0.99
N ILE A 231 -12.00 -7.38 -1.01
CA ILE A 231 -12.04 -6.34 0.02
C ILE A 231 -13.35 -5.55 -0.04
N ALA A 232 -13.86 -5.23 -1.24
CA ALA A 232 -15.14 -4.54 -1.36
C ALA A 232 -16.31 -5.39 -0.82
N GLU A 233 -16.24 -6.73 -0.94
CA GLU A 233 -17.23 -7.64 -0.35
C GLU A 233 -17.19 -7.63 1.19
N HIS A 234 -16.00 -7.57 1.80
CA HIS A 234 -15.84 -7.61 3.27
C HIS A 234 -15.90 -6.23 3.93
N HIS A 235 -15.58 -5.18 3.19
CA HIS A 235 -15.56 -3.78 3.64
C HIS A 235 -16.31 -2.87 2.65
N PRO A 236 -17.61 -3.13 2.40
CA PRO A 236 -18.40 -2.46 1.37
C PRO A 236 -18.61 -0.97 1.65
N ARG A 237 -18.57 -0.58 2.93
CA ARG A 237 -18.57 0.81 3.39
C ARG A 237 -17.16 1.14 3.87
N SER A 238 -16.31 1.59 2.96
CA SER A 238 -14.98 2.11 3.29
C SER A 238 -14.52 3.15 2.29
N VAL A 239 -13.63 4.04 2.74
CA VAL A 239 -12.88 4.94 1.85
C VAL A 239 -11.63 4.21 1.36
N ARG A 240 -11.54 4.01 0.04
CA ARG A 240 -10.52 3.15 -0.56
C ARG A 240 -9.20 3.90 -0.78
N LEU A 241 -8.19 3.62 0.03
CA LEU A 241 -6.84 4.11 -0.17
C LEU A 241 -6.04 3.21 -1.11
N SER A 242 -4.92 3.73 -1.63
CA SER A 242 -4.00 2.99 -2.49
C SER A 242 -2.57 3.47 -2.30
N ILE A 243 -1.61 2.54 -2.33
CA ILE A 243 -0.19 2.87 -2.43
C ILE A 243 0.28 3.18 -3.85
N HIS A 244 -0.59 3.10 -4.86
CA HIS A 244 -0.27 3.50 -6.23
C HIS A 244 -0.78 4.92 -6.51
N PRO A 245 -0.13 5.65 -7.45
CA PRO A 245 -0.69 6.90 -7.94
C PRO A 245 -2.12 6.72 -8.48
N GLN A 246 -3.03 7.60 -8.09
CA GLN A 246 -4.42 7.61 -8.56
C GLN A 246 -4.78 9.01 -9.10
N PRO A 247 -5.41 9.12 -10.28
CA PRO A 247 -5.85 10.41 -10.81
C PRO A 247 -7.01 10.97 -9.99
N ARG A 248 -7.33 12.25 -10.21
CA ARG A 248 -8.53 12.88 -9.65
C ARG A 248 -9.79 12.16 -10.17
N GLY A 249 -10.81 12.05 -9.34
CA GLY A 249 -12.05 11.33 -9.68
C GLY A 249 -11.96 9.80 -9.68
N ALA A 250 -10.78 9.20 -9.45
CA ALA A 250 -10.68 7.76 -9.27
C ALA A 250 -11.37 7.31 -7.97
N ALA A 251 -11.90 6.08 -7.96
CA ALA A 251 -12.50 5.49 -6.76
C ALA A 251 -11.50 5.27 -5.62
N LYS A 252 -10.21 5.20 -5.96
CA LYS A 252 -9.13 4.98 -5.01
C LYS A 252 -8.38 6.29 -4.77
N PHE A 253 -8.05 6.57 -3.52
CA PHE A 253 -7.20 7.69 -3.15
C PHE A 253 -5.75 7.23 -2.97
N GLY A 254 -4.84 7.70 -3.83
CA GLY A 254 -3.42 7.41 -3.69
C GLY A 254 -2.83 8.13 -2.48
N ILE A 255 -2.15 7.40 -1.57
CA ILE A 255 -1.51 7.95 -0.36
C ILE A 255 -0.02 7.61 -0.31
N ARG A 256 0.80 8.58 0.07
CA ARG A 256 2.23 8.42 0.35
C ARG A 256 2.41 8.06 1.82
N LEU A 257 3.15 6.98 2.08
CA LEU A 257 3.40 6.50 3.44
C LEU A 257 4.62 7.16 4.07
N LEU A 258 5.68 7.36 3.28
CA LEU A 258 6.93 7.99 3.69
C LEU A 258 7.49 8.83 2.54
N ALA A 259 8.43 9.71 2.87
CA ALA A 259 9.20 10.44 1.86
C ALA A 259 10.04 9.46 1.03
N ALA A 260 9.98 9.60 -0.29
CA ALA A 260 10.77 8.82 -1.24
C ALA A 260 11.00 9.65 -2.51
N ALA A 261 12.08 9.39 -3.22
CA ALA A 261 12.39 10.07 -4.48
C ALA A 261 11.41 9.73 -5.61
N ASP A 262 10.94 8.48 -5.66
CA ASP A 262 9.97 7.99 -6.65
C ASP A 262 8.60 7.79 -5.98
N ALA A 263 7.53 8.28 -6.63
CA ALA A 263 6.14 8.15 -6.19
C ALA A 263 5.68 6.68 -6.09
N TRP A 264 6.40 5.76 -6.72
CA TRP A 264 6.14 4.33 -6.71
C TRP A 264 6.74 3.59 -5.51
N THR A 265 7.71 4.20 -4.80
CA THR A 265 8.42 3.53 -3.71
C THR A 265 7.51 3.31 -2.49
N THR A 266 7.60 2.13 -1.90
CA THR A 266 6.91 1.75 -0.65
C THR A 266 7.92 1.15 0.34
N PRO A 267 7.60 1.12 1.65
CA PRO A 267 8.54 0.63 2.68
C PRO A 267 9.08 -0.77 2.44
N TRP A 268 8.28 -1.65 1.81
CA TRP A 268 8.67 -3.01 1.52
C TRP A 268 9.54 -3.18 0.26
N HIS A 269 9.79 -2.11 -0.49
CA HIS A 269 10.66 -2.11 -1.69
C HIS A 269 11.89 -1.21 -1.53
N ALA A 270 12.22 -0.79 -0.31
CA ALA A 270 13.28 0.17 -0.05
C ALA A 270 13.90 -0.02 1.33
N THR A 271 14.99 0.70 1.57
CA THR A 271 15.69 0.76 2.84
C THR A 271 15.46 2.13 3.48
N PRO A 272 15.00 2.19 4.74
CA PRO A 272 14.86 3.45 5.46
C PRO A 272 16.22 4.06 5.81
N LEU A 273 16.39 5.34 5.50
CA LEU A 273 17.54 6.16 5.90
C LEU A 273 17.06 7.32 6.77
N ARG A 274 17.61 7.42 7.99
CA ARG A 274 17.43 8.56 8.88
C ARG A 274 18.43 9.64 8.52
N ARG A 275 17.95 10.79 8.09
CA ARG A 275 18.75 11.97 7.75
C ARG A 275 19.26 12.67 9.02
N ALA A 276 20.26 13.53 8.88
CA ALA A 276 20.83 14.32 9.98
C ALA A 276 19.79 15.22 10.69
N ASP A 277 18.75 15.66 9.97
CA ASP A 277 17.62 16.42 10.54
C ASP A 277 16.58 15.55 11.27
N GLY A 278 16.83 14.25 11.39
CA GLY A 278 15.96 13.27 12.05
C GLY A 278 14.82 12.73 11.18
N ARG A 279 14.59 13.27 9.97
CA ARG A 279 13.56 12.78 9.06
C ARG A 279 14.00 11.48 8.39
N PHE A 280 13.01 10.65 8.04
CA PHE A 280 13.24 9.41 7.32
C PHE A 280 12.90 9.57 5.84
N GLU A 281 13.71 8.93 4.99
CA GLU A 281 13.42 8.75 3.57
C GLU A 281 13.65 7.30 3.16
N LEU A 282 12.91 6.84 2.15
CA LEU A 282 13.07 5.54 1.52
C LEU A 282 14.02 5.66 0.33
N VAL A 283 15.12 4.93 0.38
CA VAL A 283 16.17 4.91 -0.66
C VAL A 283 16.55 3.48 -1.03
N ARG A 284 17.38 3.31 -2.07
CA ARG A 284 17.99 2.00 -2.35
C ARG A 284 18.99 1.63 -1.25
N ARG A 285 19.19 0.33 -0.99
CA ARG A 285 20.09 -0.13 0.08
C ARG A 285 21.51 0.37 -0.10
N ALA A 286 22.06 0.24 -1.31
CA ALA A 286 23.43 0.69 -1.62
C ALA A 286 23.62 2.19 -1.37
N GLU A 287 22.58 3.00 -1.61
CA GLU A 287 22.60 4.43 -1.32
C GLU A 287 22.57 4.70 0.20
N ALA A 288 21.72 3.97 0.93
CA ALA A 288 21.65 4.07 2.40
C ALA A 288 22.99 3.70 3.05
N GLU A 289 23.63 2.65 2.55
CA GLU A 289 24.92 2.15 3.01
C GLU A 289 26.08 3.10 2.70
N ALA A 290 26.07 3.72 1.52
CA ALA A 290 27.07 4.72 1.15
C ALA A 290 26.96 6.03 1.97
N ARG A 291 25.76 6.34 2.48
CA ARG A 291 25.44 7.61 3.15
C ARG A 291 25.35 7.51 4.67
N GLY A 292 25.41 6.30 5.23
CA GLY A 292 25.08 6.10 6.63
C GLY A 292 25.58 4.79 7.23
N ARG A 293 25.41 4.66 8.55
CA ARG A 293 25.74 3.45 9.30
C ARG A 293 24.49 2.62 9.56
N LEU A 294 24.62 1.29 9.48
CA LEU A 294 23.51 0.39 9.80
C LEU A 294 23.20 0.45 11.31
N VAL A 295 21.94 0.68 11.62
CA VAL A 295 21.40 0.66 12.99
C VAL A 295 20.68 -0.66 13.22
N LEU A 296 21.00 -1.32 14.32
CA LEU A 296 20.31 -2.52 14.79
C LEU A 296 19.30 -2.17 15.88
N ARG A 297 18.13 -2.79 15.86
CA ARG A 297 17.16 -2.79 16.97
C ARG A 297 16.88 -4.22 17.38
N ALA A 298 17.00 -4.51 18.68
CA ALA A 298 16.89 -5.87 19.22
C ALA A 298 17.73 -6.90 18.42
N GLY A 299 18.96 -6.52 18.06
CA GLY A 299 19.88 -7.38 17.31
C GLY A 299 19.58 -7.54 15.81
N ARG A 300 18.55 -6.87 15.27
CA ARG A 300 18.14 -6.98 13.86
C ARG A 300 18.36 -5.67 13.08
N PRO A 301 18.71 -5.73 11.78
CA PRO A 301 18.77 -4.56 10.91
C PRO A 301 17.47 -3.75 10.94
N SER A 302 17.56 -2.45 11.20
CA SER A 302 16.40 -1.57 11.36
C SER A 302 16.34 -0.48 10.29
N HIS A 303 17.43 0.28 10.13
CA HIS A 303 17.57 1.37 9.17
C HIS A 303 19.04 1.79 9.07
N TYR A 304 19.37 2.66 8.12
CA TYR A 304 20.64 3.38 8.13
C TYR A 304 20.46 4.75 8.78
N GLU A 305 21.49 5.24 9.45
CA GLU A 305 21.56 6.61 9.98
C GLU A 305 22.67 7.38 9.26
N ALA A 306 22.33 8.54 8.70
CA ALA A 306 23.26 9.36 7.93
C ALA A 306 24.45 9.78 8.80
N THR A 307 25.65 9.63 8.24
CA THR A 307 26.91 10.08 8.84
C THR A 307 27.21 11.53 8.49
#